data_AF-A0A6A5VRV7-F1
#
_entry.id   AF-A0A6A5VRV7-F1
#
_cell.length_a   1.000
_cell.length_b   1.000
_cell.length_c   1.000
_cell.angle_alpha   90.00
_cell.angle_beta   90.00
_cell.angle_gamma   90.00
#
_symmetry.space_group_name_H-M   'P 1'
#
loop_
_entity.id
_entity.type
_entity.pdbx_description
1 polymer ?
#
loop_
_entity_poly.entity_id
_entity_poly.type
_entity_poly.pdbx_seq_one_letter_code
_entity_poly.pdbx_strand_id
1 'polypeptide(L)'
;YDNPDGLIAAPAIVQAIVYIVVALRFEARYKHGRKYFTSDWLIRLAAFLSTGLTIVQIHGTELQRLATWIRANDRKVYQWAIFLNGVVVTGLVKISVSFFYLQIFSVKYRHIILPWLVLMTAWTVGFTILMLTFCGHH
;
A
#
# COMPACT_ATOMS: atom_id res chain seq x y z
N TYR A 1 -5.12 -16.22 20.76
CA TYR A 1 -5.15 -14.92 20.05
C TYR A 1 -6.20 -14.13 20.81
N ASP A 2 -5.78 -13.49 21.90
CA ASP A 2 -6.68 -13.33 23.06
C ASP A 2 -7.45 -12.00 23.05
N ASN A 3 -7.26 -11.18 22.01
CA ASN A 3 -7.93 -9.89 21.88
C ASN A 3 -8.27 -9.58 20.40
N PRO A 4 -9.43 -10.05 19.89
CA PRO A 4 -9.84 -9.83 18.49
C PRO A 4 -10.02 -8.34 18.17
N ASP A 5 -10.42 -7.54 19.16
CA ASP A 5 -10.63 -6.09 19.02
C ASP A 5 -9.33 -5.37 18.66
N GLY A 6 -8.20 -5.80 19.22
CA GLY A 6 -6.88 -5.22 18.90
C GLY A 6 -6.45 -5.51 17.46
N LEU A 7 -6.87 -6.64 16.90
CA LEU A 7 -6.53 -7.05 15.53
C LEU A 7 -7.32 -6.26 14.48
N ILE A 8 -8.55 -5.83 14.82
CA ILE A 8 -9.40 -4.96 13.99
C ILE A 8 -8.97 -3.50 14.13
N ALA A 9 -8.63 -3.05 15.35
CA ALA A 9 -8.25 -1.67 15.62
C ALA A 9 -6.94 -1.27 14.90
N ALA A 10 -5.95 -2.16 14.84
CA ALA A 10 -4.66 -1.87 14.20
C ALA A 10 -4.77 -1.42 12.73
N PRO A 11 -5.39 -2.17 11.81
CA PRO A 11 -5.52 -1.76 10.41
C PRO A 11 -6.42 -0.54 10.24
N ALA A 12 -7.43 -0.35 11.10
CA ALA A 12 -8.27 0.84 11.09
C ALA A 12 -7.49 2.11 11.45
N ILE A 13 -6.65 2.05 12.49
CA ILE A 13 -5.79 3.17 12.90
C ILE A 13 -4.79 3.51 11.79
N VAL A 14 -4.14 2.50 11.20
CA VAL A 14 -3.20 2.70 10.09
C VAL A 14 -3.90 3.37 8.90
N GLN A 15 -5.10 2.93 8.55
CA GLN A 15 -5.87 3.53 7.46
C GLN A 15 -6.26 4.98 7.76
N ALA A 16 -6.63 5.30 9.00
CA ALA A 16 -6.90 6.67 9.42
C ALA A 16 -5.66 7.57 9.25
N ILE A 17 -4.49 7.09 9.66
CA ILE A 17 -3.21 7.81 9.48
C ILE A 17 -2.94 8.04 7.99
N VAL A 18 -3.17 7.04 7.14
CA VAL A 18 -3.01 7.18 5.69
C VAL A 18 -3.89 8.30 5.15
N TYR A 19 -5.18 8.36 5.53
CA TYR A 19 -6.06 9.44 5.09
C TYR A 19 -5.61 10.81 5.59
N ILE A 20 -5.16 10.91 6.84
CA ILE A 20 -4.63 12.17 7.40
C ILE A 20 -3.41 12.63 6.60
N VAL A 21 -2.46 11.74 6.32
CA VAL A 21 -1.25 12.07 5.53
C VAL A 21 -1.63 12.50 4.12
N VAL A 22 -2.60 11.83 3.49
CA VAL A 22 -3.10 12.19 2.16
C VAL A 22 -3.75 13.57 2.19
N ALA A 23 -4.62 13.83 3.18
CA ALA A 23 -5.29 15.11 3.36
C ALA A 23 -4.28 16.25 3.60
N LEU A 24 -3.34 16.07 4.53
CA LEU A 24 -2.26 17.03 4.80
C LEU A 24 -1.43 17.32 3.54
N ARG A 25 -1.17 16.30 2.71
CA ARG A 25 -0.47 16.50 1.44
C ARG A 25 -1.27 17.37 0.47
N PHE A 26 -2.59 17.19 0.40
CA PHE A 26 -3.46 18.05 -0.42
C PHE A 26 -3.53 19.48 0.13
N GLU A 27 -3.62 19.65 1.46
CA GLU A 27 -3.61 20.98 2.07
C GLU A 27 -2.29 21.73 1.85
N ALA A 28 -1.16 21.06 2.04
CA ALA A 28 0.16 21.63 1.80
C ALA A 28 0.31 22.10 0.34
N ARG A 29 -0.28 21.36 -0.61
CA ARG A 29 -0.32 21.77 -2.02
C ARG A 29 -1.27 22.92 -2.29
N TYR A 30 -2.46 22.91 -1.70
CA TYR A 30 -3.41 24.01 -1.82
C TYR A 30 -2.78 25.33 -1.38
N LYS A 31 -2.05 25.33 -0.26
CA LYS A 31 -1.29 26.48 0.23
C LYS A 31 -0.12 26.92 -0.68
N HIS A 32 0.41 26.02 -1.51
CA HIS A 32 1.53 26.31 -2.42
C HIS A 32 1.11 26.56 -3.88
N GLY A 33 -0.18 26.55 -4.21
CA GLY A 33 -0.69 26.92 -5.54
C GLY A 33 -0.16 26.07 -6.70
N ARG A 34 0.38 24.87 -6.46
CA ARG A 34 0.96 24.01 -7.50
C ARG A 34 -0.14 23.27 -8.29
N LYS A 35 -0.06 23.31 -9.63
CA LYS A 35 -0.98 22.59 -10.54
C LYS A 35 -0.95 21.07 -10.31
N TYR A 36 -2.09 20.43 -10.57
CA TYR A 36 -2.29 18.97 -10.48
C TYR A 36 -1.18 18.21 -11.21
N PHE A 37 -0.47 17.35 -10.48
CA PHE A 37 0.62 16.56 -11.03
C PHE A 37 0.25 15.08 -10.99
N THR A 38 0.78 14.28 -11.90
CA THR A 38 0.51 12.83 -12.03
C THR A 38 0.70 12.07 -10.71
N SER A 39 1.58 12.56 -9.83
CA SER A 39 1.79 12.05 -8.46
C SER A 39 0.53 12.03 -7.57
N ASP A 40 -0.44 12.92 -7.81
CA ASP A 40 -1.67 13.01 -7.01
C ASP A 40 -2.65 11.88 -7.32
N TRP A 41 -2.64 11.42 -8.57
CA TRP A 41 -3.41 10.24 -8.98
C TRP A 41 -2.83 8.97 -8.36
N LEU A 42 -1.50 8.84 -8.34
CA LEU A 42 -0.81 7.71 -7.70
C LEU A 42 -1.13 7.62 -6.21
N ILE A 43 -1.17 8.75 -5.48
CA ILE A 43 -1.47 8.68 -4.04
C ILE A 43 -2.94 8.41 -3.75
N ARG A 44 -3.87 8.92 -4.57
CA ARG A 44 -5.29 8.57 -4.46
C ARG A 44 -5.51 7.08 -4.74
N LEU A 45 -4.85 6.54 -5.77
CA LEU A 45 -4.92 5.12 -6.09
C LEU A 45 -4.32 4.27 -4.95
N ALA A 46 -3.17 4.67 -4.39
CA ALA A 46 -2.56 3.99 -3.25
C ALA A 46 -3.48 4.01 -2.02
N ALA A 47 -4.11 5.15 -1.73
CA ALA A 47 -5.06 5.27 -0.63
C ALA A 47 -6.29 4.37 -0.84
N PHE A 48 -6.82 4.31 -2.06
CA PHE A 48 -7.94 3.45 -2.42
C PHE A 48 -7.60 1.95 -2.27
N LEU A 49 -6.44 1.52 -2.78
CA LEU A 49 -5.97 0.14 -2.63
C LEU A 49 -5.70 -0.23 -1.16
N SER A 50 -5.18 0.72 -0.38
CA SER A 50 -5.00 0.56 1.07
C SER A 50 -6.35 0.36 1.78
N THR A 51 -7.39 1.09 1.40
CA THR A 51 -8.75 0.88 1.94
C THR A 51 -9.25 -0.52 1.64
N GLY A 52 -9.06 -1.00 0.41
CA GLY A 52 -9.39 -2.38 0.03
C GLY A 52 -8.66 -3.41 0.89
N LEU A 53 -7.38 -3.18 1.21
CA LEU A 53 -6.61 -4.04 2.10
C LEU A 53 -7.19 -4.06 3.53
N THR A 54 -7.51 -2.90 4.09
CA THR A 54 -8.11 -2.78 5.43
C THR A 54 -9.46 -3.51 5.51
N ILE A 55 -10.31 -3.37 4.49
CA ILE A 55 -11.61 -4.07 4.42
C ILE A 55 -11.41 -5.59 4.42
N VAL A 56 -10.48 -6.10 3.61
CA VAL A 56 -10.18 -7.54 3.56
C VAL A 56 -9.61 -8.05 4.89
N GLN A 57 -8.79 -7.25 5.56
CA GLN A 57 -8.25 -7.59 6.89
C GLN A 57 -9.37 -7.68 7.93
N ILE A 58 -10.25 -6.67 8.00
CA ILE A 58 -11.37 -6.65 8.95
C ILE A 58 -12.32 -7.83 8.70
N HIS A 59 -12.75 -8.06 7.45
CA HIS A 59 -13.60 -9.21 7.14
C HIS A 59 -12.89 -10.55 7.39
N GLY A 60 -11.60 -10.65 7.13
CA GLY A 60 -10.80 -11.84 7.43
C GLY A 60 -10.76 -12.17 8.92
N THR A 61 -10.78 -11.14 9.77
CA THR A 61 -10.80 -11.30 11.24
C THR A 61 -12.16 -11.69 11.80
N GLU A 62 -13.25 -11.09 11.31
CA GLU A 62 -14.62 -11.40 11.76
C GLU A 62 -15.02 -12.85 11.43
N LEU A 63 -14.61 -13.36 10.27
CA LEU A 63 -14.92 -14.72 9.85
C LEU A 63 -14.16 -15.80 10.64
N GLN A 64 -13.30 -15.43 11.61
CA GLN A 64 -12.34 -16.31 12.30
C GLN A 64 -11.49 -17.18 11.36
N ARG A 65 -11.53 -16.97 10.03
CA ARG A 65 -10.83 -17.78 9.04
C ARG A 65 -9.31 -17.63 9.11
N LEU A 66 -8.84 -16.56 9.75
CA LEU A 66 -7.44 -16.39 10.12
C LEU A 66 -7.01 -17.30 11.30
N ALA A 67 -7.94 -17.76 12.14
CA ALA A 67 -7.66 -18.52 13.36
C ALA A 67 -8.16 -19.98 13.34
N THR A 68 -9.34 -20.30 12.78
CA THR A 68 -9.94 -21.64 12.89
C THR A 68 -9.64 -22.57 11.70
N TRP A 69 -9.22 -23.80 12.00
CA TRP A 69 -8.65 -24.84 11.10
C TRP A 69 -9.57 -25.36 9.97
N ILE A 70 -10.70 -24.72 9.69
CA ILE A 70 -11.84 -25.41 9.06
C ILE A 70 -11.75 -25.51 7.51
N ARG A 71 -10.83 -24.82 6.82
CA ARG A 71 -10.50 -25.10 5.40
C ARG A 71 -9.09 -24.64 5.03
N ALA A 72 -8.16 -25.59 4.84
CA ALA A 72 -6.76 -25.31 4.52
C ALA A 72 -6.54 -24.69 3.12
N ASN A 73 -7.43 -24.95 2.15
CA ASN A 73 -7.28 -24.46 0.78
C ASN A 73 -7.71 -22.99 0.62
N ASP A 74 -8.83 -22.58 1.22
CA ASP A 74 -9.31 -21.20 1.13
C ASP A 74 -8.36 -20.24 1.87
N ARG A 75 -7.71 -20.70 2.96
CA ARG A 75 -6.81 -19.86 3.76
C ARG A 75 -5.59 -19.37 2.98
N LYS A 76 -5.03 -20.22 2.10
CA LYS A 76 -3.88 -19.86 1.27
C LYS A 76 -4.21 -18.69 0.35
N VAL A 77 -5.35 -18.76 -0.35
CA VAL A 77 -5.75 -17.71 -1.31
C VAL A 77 -5.91 -16.35 -0.63
N TYR A 78 -6.57 -16.29 0.52
CA TYR A 78 -6.72 -15.05 1.28
C TYR A 78 -5.38 -14.50 1.79
N GLN A 79 -4.52 -15.37 2.32
CA GLN A 79 -3.21 -14.97 2.81
C GLN A 79 -2.32 -14.42 1.67
N TRP A 80 -2.34 -15.09 0.51
CA TRP A 80 -1.63 -14.61 -0.68
C TRP A 80 -2.20 -13.30 -1.22
N ALA A 81 -3.52 -13.14 -1.25
CA ALA A 81 -4.16 -11.89 -1.68
C ALA A 81 -3.80 -10.71 -0.77
N ILE A 82 -3.81 -10.92 0.56
CA ILE A 82 -3.38 -9.90 1.54
C ILE A 82 -1.90 -9.56 1.32
N PHE A 83 -1.04 -10.56 1.11
CA PHE A 83 0.38 -10.34 0.90
C PHE A 83 0.67 -9.60 -0.42
N LEU A 84 0.05 -10.03 -1.52
CA LEU A 84 0.16 -9.41 -2.84
C LEU A 84 -0.29 -7.95 -2.78
N ASN A 85 -1.46 -7.68 -2.20
CA ASN A 85 -1.98 -6.34 -2.07
C ASN A 85 -1.11 -5.47 -1.14
N GLY A 86 -0.57 -6.05 -0.05
CA GLY A 86 0.39 -5.37 0.83
C GLY A 86 1.67 -4.94 0.12
N VAL A 87 2.24 -5.79 -0.73
CA VAL A 87 3.42 -5.46 -1.56
C VAL A 87 3.10 -4.32 -2.54
N VAL A 88 1.96 -4.41 -3.25
CA VAL A 88 1.54 -3.40 -4.23
C VAL A 88 1.32 -2.05 -3.55
N VAL A 89 0.58 -2.02 -2.44
CA VAL A 89 0.33 -0.79 -1.67
C VAL A 89 1.64 -0.19 -1.16
N THR A 90 2.53 -1.00 -0.58
CA THR A 90 3.84 -0.53 -0.09
C THR A 90 4.70 0.04 -1.23
N GLY A 91 4.71 -0.62 -2.40
CA GLY A 91 5.41 -0.15 -3.58
C GLY A 91 4.88 1.20 -4.08
N LEU A 92 3.56 1.33 -4.21
CA LEU A 92 2.90 2.57 -4.62
C LEU A 92 3.17 3.73 -3.65
N VAL A 93 3.17 3.47 -2.33
CA VAL A 93 3.52 4.47 -1.32
C VAL A 93 4.97 4.92 -1.50
N LYS A 94 5.92 3.99 -1.64
CA LYS A 94 7.35 4.32 -1.85
C LYS A 94 7.57 5.13 -3.12
N ILE A 95 6.89 4.77 -4.22
CA ILE A 95 6.95 5.51 -5.48
C ILE A 95 6.36 6.91 -5.31
N SER A 96 5.22 7.03 -4.63
CA SER A 96 4.56 8.31 -4.35
C SER A 96 5.41 9.27 -3.51
N VAL A 97 6.11 8.74 -2.49
CA VAL A 97 7.07 9.50 -1.68
C VAL A 97 8.29 9.88 -2.51
N SER A 98 8.81 8.99 -3.34
CA SER A 98 9.97 9.27 -4.21
C SER A 98 9.66 10.38 -5.22
N PHE A 99 8.46 10.40 -5.80
CA PHE A 99 8.01 11.52 -6.64
C PHE A 99 7.89 12.84 -5.87
N PHE A 100 7.47 12.80 -4.61
CA PHE A 100 7.45 13.98 -3.76
C PHE A 100 8.86 14.52 -3.49
N TYR A 101 9.81 13.64 -3.19
CA TYR A 101 11.22 13.99 -3.04
C TYR A 101 11.78 14.60 -4.33
N LEU A 102 11.43 14.04 -5.49
CA LEU A 102 11.82 14.58 -6.79
C LEU A 102 11.24 15.98 -7.02
N GLN A 103 10.07 16.31 -6.48
CA GLN A 103 9.47 17.65 -6.57
C GLN A 103 10.08 18.68 -5.61
N ILE A 104 10.53 18.26 -4.42
CA ILE A 104 11.17 19.16 -3.45
C ILE A 104 12.63 19.42 -3.83
N PHE A 105 13.36 18.36 -4.16
CA PHE A 105 14.81 18.39 -4.36
C PHE A 105 15.23 18.30 -5.83
N SER A 106 14.32 18.70 -6.75
CA SER A 106 14.44 18.45 -8.19
C SER A 106 15.74 18.97 -8.81
N VAL A 107 16.36 19.98 -8.21
CA VAL A 107 17.49 20.70 -8.80
C VAL A 107 18.85 20.07 -8.48
N LYS A 108 19.06 19.51 -7.28
CA LYS A 108 20.40 19.05 -6.83
C LYS A 108 20.56 17.52 -6.77
N TYR A 109 19.50 16.78 -6.46
CA TYR A 109 19.59 15.35 -6.16
C TYR A 109 18.90 14.45 -7.21
N ARG A 110 18.54 15.01 -8.38
CA ARG A 110 17.80 14.29 -9.42
C ARG A 110 18.50 13.00 -9.86
N HIS A 111 19.82 13.01 -10.01
CA HIS A 111 20.61 11.85 -10.42
C HIS A 111 20.63 10.71 -9.41
N ILE A 112 20.35 10.98 -8.13
CA ILE A 112 20.28 9.96 -7.08
C ILE A 112 18.84 9.46 -6.92
N ILE A 113 17.85 10.35 -7.02
CA ILE A 113 16.44 10.00 -6.84
C ILE A 113 15.92 9.17 -8.02
N LEU A 114 16.37 9.44 -9.24
CA LEU A 114 15.92 8.72 -10.44
C LEU A 114 16.26 7.21 -10.41
N PRO A 115 17.52 6.77 -10.20
CA PRO A 115 17.82 5.34 -10.11
C PRO A 115 17.14 4.68 -8.90
N TRP A 116 16.95 5.41 -7.79
CA TRP A 116 16.18 4.92 -6.65
C TRP A 116 14.71 4.64 -7.01
N LEU A 117 14.09 5.52 -7.79
CA LEU A 117 12.72 5.33 -8.27
C LEU A 117 12.63 4.12 -9.23
N VAL A 118 13.61 3.96 -10.13
CA VAL A 118 13.71 2.77 -11.00
C VAL A 118 13.86 1.50 -10.17
N LEU A 119 14.70 1.51 -9.14
CA LEU A 119 14.86 0.38 -8.22
C LEU A 119 13.55 0.05 -7.51
N MET A 120 12.82 1.04 -7.00
CA MET A 120 11.55 0.82 -6.30
C MET A 120 10.44 0.32 -7.21
N THR A 121 10.38 0.80 -8.45
CA THR A 121 9.44 0.31 -9.46
C THR A 121 9.77 -1.12 -9.87
N ALA A 122 11.03 -1.41 -10.19
CA ALA A 122 11.50 -2.76 -10.49
C ALA A 122 11.24 -3.73 -9.33
N TRP A 123 11.48 -3.29 -8.09
CA TRP A 123 11.17 -4.07 -6.90
C TRP A 123 9.67 -4.38 -6.79
N THR A 124 8.82 -3.38 -6.94
CA THR A 124 7.35 -3.56 -6.83
C THR A 124 6.83 -4.52 -7.90
N VAL A 125 7.26 -4.32 -9.14
CA VAL A 125 6.90 -5.19 -10.28
C VAL A 125 7.45 -6.60 -10.09
N GLY A 126 8.73 -6.73 -9.72
CA GLY A 126 9.39 -8.01 -9.50
C GLY A 126 8.72 -8.84 -8.42
N PHE A 127 8.42 -8.24 -7.26
CA PHE A 127 7.70 -8.95 -6.20
C PHE A 127 6.27 -9.29 -6.60
N THR A 128 5.59 -8.43 -7.35
CA THR A 128 4.22 -8.71 -7.82
C THR A 128 4.20 -9.89 -8.78
N ILE A 129 5.11 -9.93 -9.76
CA ILE A 129 5.25 -11.05 -10.70
C ILE A 129 5.60 -12.33 -9.95
N LEU A 130 6.59 -12.28 -9.04
CA LEU A 130 7.00 -13.42 -8.25
C LEU A 130 5.83 -14.01 -7.44
N MET A 131 5.03 -13.15 -6.82
CA MET A 131 3.85 -13.57 -6.07
C MET A 131 2.74 -14.15 -6.97
N LEU A 132 2.54 -13.58 -8.16
CA LEU A 132 1.60 -14.13 -9.15
C LEU A 132 2.05 -15.51 -9.65
N THR A 133 3.35 -15.70 -9.89
CA THR A 133 3.88 -17.00 -10.34
C THR A 133 3.76 -18.09 -9.29
N PHE A 134 3.92 -17.76 -8.00
CA PHE A 134 3.70 -18.73 -6.92
C PHE A 134 2.21 -19.07 -6.73
N CYS A 135 1.30 -18.14 -7.06
CA CYS A 135 -0.14 -18.39 -6.97
C CYS A 135 -0.64 -19.37 -8.05
N GLY A 136 -0.05 -19.34 -9.26
CA GLY A 136 -0.51 -20.14 -10.40
C GLY A 136 -0.02 -21.60 -10.44
N HIS A 137 0.92 -21.98 -9.56
CA HIS A 137 1.55 -23.32 -9.58
C HIS A 137 1.00 -24.29 -8.51
N HIS A 138 -0.27 -24.12 -8.13
CA HIS A 138 -0.97 -24.95 -7.15
C HIS A 138 -2.23 -25.61 -7.69
#